data_AF-A0A1Y3VWV2-F1
#
_entry.id   AF-A0A1Y3VWV2-F1
#
_cell.length_a   1.000
_cell.length_b   1.000
_cell.length_c   1.000
_cell.angle_alpha   90.00
_cell.angle_beta   90.00
_cell.angle_gamma   90.00
#
_symmetry.space_group_name_H-M   'P 1'
#
loop_
_entity.id
_entity.type
_entity.pdbx_description
1 polymer ?
#
loop_
_entity_poly.entity_id
_entity_poly.type
_entity_poly.pdbx_seq_one_letter_code
_entity_poly.pdbx_strand_id
1 'polypeptide(L)'
;MPNGNGALLEVGLFSDFTDRHKIQFAYGVSAAGFLSRPDNNVILDQLYASARWRNLRLDLGMIHPKEEYNGISSTNGNFIRSGNSRTFPGYNLNSEYMKVPCTKGVLSIKFNWADYMMIDDRYVEDTRLHNKSAFLKIKPHQRWEIIVGLEHWAQWAGTSPDRGKQPSSFKDYIRIICAKEGGTGASVSDSINALGNHLGREHLTINYLADNYILSFYHDIPFEDGSGTDFRSFPDGTYCFYYGSKKKDQWITDVIYEFYYTKYQSGSRHDRPATPEEMEKQDPNSHFYGRKILGGCDNYFNNGEYRSGWTLYERVIGSPFMTPGLSGGITRIINNRVIAHHIGMKGMAWQTTPYKLMLSYSRNYGIYGSPMKKNQFSGALEVTLPFKNLPFAVETGIYGDLGDLFKDNFGFTIKLSRKGKLIK
;
A
#
# COMPACT_ATOMS: atom_id res chain seq x y z
N MET A 1 8.21 -11.88 -8.02
CA MET A 1 8.05 -13.23 -8.58
C MET A 1 8.39 -13.19 -10.06
N PRO A 2 8.97 -14.27 -10.62
CA PRO A 2 9.24 -14.34 -12.05
C PRO A 2 7.92 -14.27 -12.85
N ASN A 3 7.93 -13.57 -13.98
CA ASN A 3 6.78 -13.41 -14.88
C ASN A 3 6.57 -14.62 -15.82
N GLY A 4 7.09 -15.79 -15.44
CA GLY A 4 7.08 -17.00 -16.25
C GLY A 4 7.54 -18.21 -15.47
N ASN A 5 7.61 -19.35 -16.17
CA ASN A 5 8.05 -20.62 -15.58
C ASN A 5 9.45 -20.46 -14.99
N GLY A 6 9.61 -20.87 -13.74
CA GLY A 6 10.87 -20.67 -13.05
C GLY A 6 10.89 -21.24 -11.64
N ALA A 7 12.06 -21.10 -11.00
CA ALA A 7 12.27 -21.44 -9.61
C ALA A 7 12.71 -20.17 -8.85
N LEU A 8 12.26 -20.06 -7.60
CA LEU A 8 12.67 -19.02 -6.67
C LEU A 8 13.29 -19.71 -5.45
N LEU A 9 14.50 -19.28 -5.08
CA LEU A 9 15.11 -19.62 -3.81
C LEU A 9 15.22 -18.36 -2.97
N GLU A 10 14.59 -18.36 -1.81
CA GLU A 10 14.72 -17.31 -0.81
C GLU A 10 15.45 -17.86 0.42
N VAL A 11 16.46 -17.14 0.89
CA VAL A 11 17.22 -17.47 2.09
C VAL A 11 17.29 -16.22 2.96
N GLY A 12 17.02 -16.37 4.26
CA GLY A 12 17.11 -15.26 5.20
C GLY A 12 17.50 -15.67 6.60
N LEU A 13 18.14 -14.73 7.30
CA LEU A 13 18.49 -14.78 8.71
C LEU A 13 17.79 -13.62 9.40
N PHE A 14 17.03 -13.91 10.45
CA PHE A 14 16.29 -12.91 11.21
C PHE A 14 16.48 -13.13 12.71
N SER A 15 16.52 -12.04 13.46
CA SER A 15 16.46 -12.07 14.92
C SER A 15 15.16 -11.44 15.42
N ASP A 16 14.62 -12.00 16.49
CA ASP A 16 13.50 -11.39 17.21
C ASP A 16 13.99 -10.35 18.23
N PHE A 17 13.10 -9.44 18.64
CA PHE A 17 13.38 -8.58 19.79
C PHE A 17 13.52 -9.43 21.07
N THR A 18 14.60 -9.20 21.81
CA THR A 18 14.82 -9.88 23.10
C THR A 18 14.51 -8.95 24.27
N ASP A 19 13.84 -9.45 25.31
CA ASP A 19 13.51 -8.69 26.52
C ASP A 19 14.67 -8.58 27.53
N ARG A 20 15.90 -8.94 27.14
CA ARG A 20 17.08 -8.95 28.03
C ARG A 20 17.57 -7.56 28.42
N HIS A 21 17.27 -6.55 27.60
CA HIS A 21 17.74 -5.18 27.78
C HIS A 21 16.58 -4.18 27.67
N LYS A 22 16.74 -3.01 28.30
CA LYS A 22 15.74 -1.92 28.21
C LYS A 22 15.51 -1.47 26.77
N ILE A 23 16.57 -1.41 25.97
CA ILE A 23 16.51 -1.19 24.52
C ILE A 23 16.72 -2.56 23.88
N GLN A 24 15.77 -2.96 23.05
CA GLN A 24 15.71 -4.27 22.44
C GLN A 24 16.09 -4.12 20.98
N PHE A 25 16.88 -5.06 20.46
CA PHE A 25 17.35 -5.01 19.08
C PHE A 25 16.82 -6.20 18.29
N ALA A 26 16.52 -5.97 17.03
CA ALA A 26 16.24 -6.99 16.04
C ALA A 26 16.97 -6.63 14.74
N TYR A 27 17.33 -7.61 13.93
CA TYR A 27 17.95 -7.41 12.63
C TYR A 27 17.55 -8.55 11.71
N GLY A 28 17.67 -8.30 10.41
CA GLY A 28 17.38 -9.32 9.42
C GLY A 28 18.06 -9.04 8.09
N VAL A 29 18.37 -10.13 7.40
CA VAL A 29 18.86 -10.11 6.02
C VAL A 29 18.20 -11.25 5.27
N SER A 30 17.66 -10.98 4.09
CA SER A 30 17.19 -12.00 3.16
C SER A 30 17.59 -11.64 1.73
N ALA A 31 17.85 -12.67 0.94
CA ALA A 31 18.09 -12.56 -0.49
C ALA A 31 17.26 -13.60 -1.21
N ALA A 32 16.82 -13.26 -2.41
CA ALA A 32 16.09 -14.15 -3.29
C ALA A 32 16.81 -14.26 -4.63
N GLY A 33 17.07 -15.48 -5.08
CA GLY A 33 17.51 -15.80 -6.42
C GLY A 33 16.35 -16.37 -7.22
N PHE A 34 16.06 -15.83 -8.40
CA PHE A 34 15.09 -16.43 -9.31
C PHE A 34 15.73 -16.85 -10.61
N LEU A 35 15.40 -18.07 -11.02
CA LEU A 35 15.71 -18.64 -12.32
C LEU A 35 14.42 -18.61 -13.14
N SER A 36 14.35 -17.73 -14.13
CA SER A 36 13.21 -17.63 -15.02
C SER A 36 13.68 -17.34 -16.44
N ARG A 37 12.88 -17.70 -17.45
CA ARG A 37 13.17 -17.24 -18.82
C ARG A 37 12.52 -15.87 -19.02
N PRO A 38 13.25 -14.84 -19.52
CA PRO A 38 14.66 -14.86 -19.95
C PRO A 38 15.69 -14.55 -18.85
N ASP A 39 15.27 -14.03 -17.69
CA ASP A 39 16.18 -13.42 -16.72
C ASP A 39 16.46 -14.30 -15.49
N ASN A 40 17.74 -14.37 -15.13
CA ASN A 40 18.21 -14.88 -13.85
C ASN A 40 18.77 -13.71 -13.03
N ASN A 41 18.21 -13.46 -11.85
CA ASN A 41 18.67 -12.36 -11.00
C ASN A 41 18.72 -12.79 -9.54
N VAL A 42 19.63 -12.16 -8.80
CA VAL A 42 19.68 -12.21 -7.33
C VAL A 42 19.31 -10.83 -6.82
N ILE A 43 18.35 -10.78 -5.91
CA ILE A 43 17.87 -9.55 -5.29
C ILE A 43 18.06 -9.63 -3.79
N LEU A 44 18.54 -8.54 -3.20
CA LEU A 44 18.42 -8.31 -1.78
C LEU A 44 16.94 -8.05 -1.46
N ASP A 45 16.35 -8.86 -0.60
CA ASP A 45 14.94 -8.78 -0.27
C ASP A 45 14.73 -7.88 0.97
N GLN A 46 15.38 -8.21 2.07
CA GLN A 46 15.41 -7.40 3.28
C GLN A 46 16.83 -7.24 3.79
N LEU A 47 17.11 -6.09 4.38
CA LEU A 47 18.33 -5.82 5.13
C LEU A 47 18.01 -4.71 6.12
N TYR A 48 17.97 -5.06 7.41
CA TYR A 48 17.55 -4.10 8.42
C TYR A 48 18.18 -4.33 9.79
N ALA A 49 18.15 -3.25 10.57
CA ALA A 49 18.31 -3.25 12.01
C ALA A 49 17.19 -2.41 12.64
N SER A 50 16.68 -2.87 13.77
CA SER A 50 15.57 -2.27 14.49
C SER A 50 15.93 -2.14 15.96
N ALA A 51 15.59 -1.01 16.56
CA ALA A 51 15.70 -0.77 17.99
C ALA A 51 14.31 -0.44 18.56
N ARG A 52 13.94 -1.09 19.66
CA ARG A 52 12.68 -0.87 20.36
C ARG A 52 12.94 -0.44 21.79
N TRP A 53 12.29 0.64 22.21
CA TRP A 53 12.27 1.11 23.59
C TRP A 53 10.84 1.46 24.00
N ARG A 54 10.28 0.67 24.92
CA ARG A 54 8.87 0.76 25.34
C ARG A 54 7.94 0.69 24.13
N ASN A 55 7.12 1.71 23.91
CA ASN A 55 6.19 1.83 22.79
C ASN A 55 6.83 2.43 21.53
N LEU A 56 8.10 2.82 21.56
CA LEU A 56 8.77 3.41 20.39
C LEU A 56 9.66 2.37 19.71
N ARG A 57 9.69 2.43 18.39
CA ARG A 57 10.53 1.60 17.55
C ARG A 57 11.15 2.44 16.44
N LEU A 58 12.46 2.32 16.28
CA LEU A 58 13.21 2.84 15.15
C LEU A 58 13.65 1.68 14.28
N ASP A 59 13.25 1.72 13.02
CA ASP A 59 13.66 0.79 11.98
C ASP A 59 14.62 1.48 11.01
N LEU A 60 15.69 0.78 10.63
CA LEU A 60 16.66 1.21 9.64
C LEU A 60 16.83 0.11 8.59
N GLY A 61 16.67 0.46 7.31
CA GLY A 61 16.90 -0.43 6.18
C GLY A 61 15.65 -0.76 5.38
N MET A 62 15.65 -1.95 4.77
CA MET A 62 14.61 -2.49 3.89
C MET A 62 13.79 -3.54 4.66
N ILE A 63 12.54 -3.20 5.01
CA ILE A 63 11.65 -4.06 5.80
C ILE A 63 10.29 -4.18 5.10
N HIS A 64 9.85 -5.42 4.90
CA HIS A 64 8.51 -5.67 4.37
C HIS A 64 7.41 -5.18 5.31
N PRO A 65 6.29 -4.67 4.79
CA PRO A 65 5.09 -4.47 5.59
C PRO A 65 4.72 -5.78 6.31
N LYS A 66 4.26 -5.66 7.55
CA LYS A 66 3.75 -6.82 8.29
C LYS A 66 2.53 -7.40 7.57
N GLU A 67 2.43 -8.73 7.51
CA GLU A 67 1.22 -9.41 7.05
C GLU A 67 0.07 -9.14 8.03
N GLU A 68 -1.04 -8.67 7.51
CA GLU A 68 -2.31 -8.43 8.20
C GLU A 68 -3.40 -9.34 7.61
N TYR A 69 -4.47 -9.56 8.37
CA TYR A 69 -5.59 -10.43 7.98
C TYR A 69 -5.14 -11.83 7.52
N ASN A 70 -4.08 -12.38 8.12
CA ASN A 70 -3.58 -13.74 7.87
C ASN A 70 -3.26 -14.06 6.40
N GLY A 71 -2.95 -13.02 5.60
CA GLY A 71 -2.52 -13.13 4.21
C GLY A 71 -3.66 -13.38 3.21
N ILE A 72 -4.92 -13.18 3.60
CA ILE A 72 -6.10 -13.32 2.71
C ILE A 72 -6.65 -11.99 2.19
N SER A 73 -6.15 -10.84 2.65
CA SER A 73 -6.52 -9.51 2.13
C SER A 73 -5.78 -9.22 0.82
N SER A 74 -6.45 -8.59 -0.13
CA SER A 74 -5.82 -8.16 -1.39
C SER A 74 -4.96 -6.90 -1.22
N THR A 75 -5.31 -6.00 -0.30
CA THR A 75 -4.48 -4.81 0.00
C THR A 75 -3.67 -4.92 1.29
N ASN A 76 -3.68 -6.07 1.96
CA ASN A 76 -3.06 -6.24 3.28
C ASN A 76 -3.51 -5.16 4.29
N GLY A 77 -4.76 -4.67 4.16
CA GLY A 77 -5.29 -3.59 5.00
C GLY A 77 -4.75 -2.18 4.72
N ASN A 78 -4.04 -1.96 3.61
CA ASN A 78 -3.52 -0.64 3.27
C ASN A 78 -3.57 -0.38 1.77
N PHE A 79 -4.48 0.50 1.36
CA PHE A 79 -4.64 0.92 -0.03
C PHE A 79 -3.38 1.60 -0.62
N ILE A 80 -2.61 2.34 0.19
CA ILE A 80 -1.45 3.13 -0.26
C ILE A 80 -0.14 2.32 -0.25
N ARG A 81 0.02 1.39 0.68
CA ARG A 81 1.20 0.49 0.78
C ARG A 81 0.76 -0.92 1.14
N SER A 82 0.41 -1.71 0.13
CA SER A 82 -0.23 -3.02 0.29
C SER A 82 0.75 -4.18 0.51
N GLY A 83 2.03 -3.99 0.20
CA GLY A 83 3.01 -5.08 0.12
C GLY A 83 3.06 -5.77 -1.25
N ASN A 84 2.37 -5.23 -2.26
CA ASN A 84 2.40 -5.72 -3.65
C ASN A 84 3.71 -5.41 -4.41
N SER A 85 4.61 -4.62 -3.82
CA SER A 85 5.92 -4.29 -4.40
C SER A 85 7.04 -4.61 -3.42
N ARG A 86 8.29 -4.51 -3.90
CA ARG A 86 9.46 -4.56 -3.01
C ARG A 86 9.40 -3.42 -2.00
N THR A 87 10.20 -3.51 -0.96
CA THR A 87 10.36 -2.40 -0.01
C THR A 87 11.50 -1.47 -0.43
N PHE A 88 11.54 -0.29 0.18
CA PHE A 88 12.52 0.77 -0.05
C PHE A 88 13.45 0.89 1.18
N PRO A 89 14.73 1.20 0.99
CA PRO A 89 15.64 1.49 2.09
C PRO A 89 15.33 2.86 2.70
N GLY A 90 15.45 2.96 4.02
CA GLY A 90 15.34 4.23 4.73
C GLY A 90 15.25 4.04 6.23
N TYR A 91 14.55 4.93 6.91
CA TYR A 91 14.26 4.80 8.32
C TYR A 91 12.79 4.98 8.62
N ASN A 92 12.32 4.38 9.71
CA ASN A 92 10.99 4.57 10.23
C ASN A 92 10.98 4.64 11.76
N LEU A 93 10.66 5.81 12.30
CA LEU A 93 10.32 5.98 13.70
C LEU A 93 8.80 5.82 13.87
N ASN A 94 8.40 4.75 14.53
CA ASN A 94 7.00 4.42 14.76
C ASN A 94 6.71 4.12 16.23
N SER A 95 5.44 4.12 16.58
CA SER A 95 4.98 3.72 17.90
C SER A 95 3.97 2.57 17.87
N GLU A 96 3.97 1.79 18.94
CA GLU A 96 2.78 1.03 19.37
C GLU A 96 1.71 2.00 19.89
N TYR A 97 0.48 1.52 20.07
CA TYR A 97 -0.57 2.33 20.67
C TYR A 97 -0.22 2.72 22.12
N MET A 98 -0.05 4.01 22.34
CA MET A 98 0.25 4.61 23.65
C MET A 98 -1.05 5.13 24.27
N LYS A 99 -1.34 4.73 25.50
CA LYS A 99 -2.52 5.20 26.23
C LYS A 99 -2.43 6.70 26.49
N VAL A 100 -3.51 7.43 26.23
CA VAL A 100 -3.59 8.86 26.54
C VAL A 100 -3.85 9.04 28.04
N PRO A 101 -3.03 9.84 28.77
CA PRO A 101 -3.25 10.13 30.18
C PRO A 101 -4.66 10.66 30.45
N CYS A 102 -5.18 10.44 31.65
CA CYS A 102 -6.52 10.90 32.09
C CYS A 102 -7.72 10.28 31.36
N THR A 103 -7.53 9.36 30.39
CA THR A 103 -8.63 8.70 29.66
C THR A 103 -9.01 7.32 30.20
N LYS A 104 -8.38 6.88 31.30
CA LYS A 104 -8.54 5.54 31.88
C LYS A 104 -8.35 4.38 30.86
N GLY A 105 -7.57 4.63 29.80
CA GLY A 105 -7.30 3.65 28.74
C GLY A 105 -8.34 3.59 27.63
N VAL A 106 -9.35 4.49 27.62
CA VAL A 106 -10.33 4.61 26.53
C VAL A 106 -9.68 5.08 25.24
N LEU A 107 -8.72 6.01 25.32
CA LEU A 107 -8.04 6.55 24.16
C LEU A 107 -6.58 6.08 24.12
N SER A 108 -6.12 5.73 22.92
CA SER A 108 -4.71 5.46 22.64
C SER A 108 -4.31 6.04 21.30
N ILE A 109 -3.07 6.51 21.18
CA ILE A 109 -2.54 7.12 19.97
C ILE A 109 -1.39 6.29 19.41
N LYS A 110 -1.26 6.26 18.09
CA LYS A 110 -0.13 5.68 17.37
C LYS A 110 0.34 6.67 16.30
N PHE A 111 1.64 6.75 16.08
CA PHE A 111 2.20 7.56 15.00
C PHE A 111 3.29 6.83 14.22
N ASN A 112 3.61 7.41 13.05
CA ASN A 112 4.71 7.01 12.20
C ASN A 112 5.38 8.25 11.62
N TRP A 113 6.71 8.24 11.53
CA TRP A 113 7.52 9.21 10.81
C TRP A 113 8.67 8.50 10.11
N ALA A 114 8.74 8.63 8.79
CA ALA A 114 9.69 7.86 8.00
C ALA A 114 10.16 8.62 6.76
N ASP A 115 11.39 8.38 6.35
CA ASP A 115 11.92 8.80 5.07
C ASP A 115 12.68 7.67 4.41
N TYR A 116 12.55 7.57 3.09
CA TYR A 116 13.11 6.48 2.30
C TYR A 116 13.65 6.99 0.96
N MET A 117 14.33 6.10 0.24
CA MET A 117 14.83 6.33 -1.11
C MET A 117 14.22 5.31 -2.07
N MET A 118 13.83 5.76 -3.26
CA MET A 118 13.45 4.87 -4.35
C MET A 118 14.72 4.50 -5.13
N ILE A 119 15.00 3.21 -5.21
CA ILE A 119 16.27 2.65 -5.72
C ILE A 119 16.10 1.91 -7.06
N ASP A 120 14.98 2.12 -7.72
CA ASP A 120 14.67 1.55 -9.03
C ASP A 120 14.92 2.57 -10.15
N ASP A 121 15.18 2.05 -11.35
CA ASP A 121 15.27 2.87 -12.56
C ASP A 121 13.87 3.42 -12.87
N ARG A 122 13.74 4.75 -12.80
CA ARG A 122 12.46 5.44 -12.88
C ARG A 122 12.63 6.82 -13.52
N TYR A 123 11.52 7.46 -13.89
CA TYR A 123 11.56 8.73 -14.61
C TYR A 123 12.29 9.85 -13.88
N VAL A 124 12.10 9.97 -12.56
CA VAL A 124 12.86 10.90 -11.72
C VAL A 124 13.86 10.09 -10.90
N GLU A 125 15.12 10.16 -11.27
CA GLU A 125 16.21 9.47 -10.57
C GLU A 125 16.40 10.03 -9.15
N ASP A 126 16.90 9.21 -8.22
CA ASP A 126 17.14 9.59 -6.82
C ASP A 126 15.92 10.17 -6.08
N THR A 127 14.72 9.72 -6.46
CA THR A 127 13.47 10.13 -5.80
C THR A 127 13.49 9.73 -4.31
N ARG A 128 13.15 10.68 -3.44
CA ARG A 128 12.98 10.47 -2.00
C ARG A 128 11.52 10.28 -1.65
N LEU A 129 11.27 9.55 -0.58
CA LEU A 129 9.95 9.37 0.01
C LEU A 129 9.92 9.97 1.41
N HIS A 130 8.84 10.67 1.74
CA HIS A 130 8.47 11.02 3.10
C HIS A 130 7.16 10.34 3.46
N ASN A 131 7.04 9.84 4.69
CA ASN A 131 5.79 9.29 5.22
C ASN A 131 5.56 9.73 6.66
N LYS A 132 4.32 10.12 6.94
CA LYS A 132 3.84 10.40 8.29
C LYS A 132 2.44 9.82 8.46
N SER A 133 2.14 9.36 9.66
CA SER A 133 0.77 8.93 9.99
C SER A 133 0.45 9.16 11.46
N ALA A 134 -0.84 9.34 11.74
CA ALA A 134 -1.36 9.41 13.09
C ALA A 134 -2.69 8.66 13.16
N PHE A 135 -2.85 7.83 14.19
CA PHE A 135 -4.03 7.03 14.44
C PHE A 135 -4.51 7.21 15.88
N LEU A 136 -5.81 7.39 16.04
CA LEU A 136 -6.51 7.39 17.31
C LEU A 136 -7.32 6.11 17.43
N LYS A 137 -7.09 5.38 18.51
CA LYS A 137 -7.87 4.21 18.92
C LYS A 137 -8.76 4.58 20.09
N ILE A 138 -10.06 4.28 19.95
CA ILE A 138 -11.11 4.55 20.92
C ILE A 138 -11.73 3.22 21.35
N LYS A 139 -11.72 2.94 22.65
CA LYS A 139 -12.32 1.74 23.25
C LYS A 139 -13.45 2.12 24.20
N PRO A 140 -14.67 2.39 23.69
CA PRO A 140 -15.80 2.80 24.53
C PRO A 140 -16.27 1.66 25.45
N HIS A 141 -15.99 0.41 25.08
CA HIS A 141 -16.28 -0.79 25.86
C HIS A 141 -15.22 -1.86 25.55
N GLN A 142 -15.01 -2.84 26.43
CA GLN A 142 -13.99 -3.90 26.25
C GLN A 142 -14.14 -4.70 24.94
N ARG A 143 -15.36 -4.82 24.42
CA ARG A 143 -15.68 -5.54 23.16
C ARG A 143 -15.63 -4.67 21.90
N TRP A 144 -15.52 -3.35 22.03
CA TRP A 144 -15.55 -2.44 20.88
C TRP A 144 -14.23 -1.66 20.78
N GLU A 145 -13.70 -1.58 19.56
CA GLU A 145 -12.54 -0.78 19.26
C GLU A 145 -12.79 -0.06 17.93
N ILE A 146 -12.69 1.28 17.96
CA ILE A 146 -12.81 2.14 16.79
C ILE A 146 -11.44 2.77 16.56
N ILE A 147 -10.93 2.71 15.34
CA ILE A 147 -9.67 3.33 14.94
C ILE A 147 -9.96 4.31 13.83
N VAL A 148 -9.51 5.55 14.00
CA VAL A 148 -9.51 6.56 12.94
C VAL A 148 -8.08 7.05 12.73
N GLY A 149 -7.70 7.37 11.51
CA GLY A 149 -6.36 7.90 11.27
C GLY A 149 -6.16 8.47 9.88
N LEU A 150 -5.01 9.11 9.73
CA LEU A 150 -4.54 9.71 8.49
C LEU A 150 -3.12 9.21 8.23
N GLU A 151 -2.87 8.76 7.00
CA GLU A 151 -1.55 8.39 6.49
C GLU A 151 -1.25 9.25 5.26
N HIS A 152 -0.06 9.86 5.25
CA HIS A 152 0.38 10.76 4.18
C HIS A 152 1.75 10.35 3.68
N TRP A 153 1.90 10.29 2.37
CA TRP A 153 3.12 10.01 1.64
C TRP A 153 3.45 11.17 0.70
N ALA A 154 4.74 11.37 0.44
CA ALA A 154 5.19 12.26 -0.62
C ALA A 154 6.40 11.72 -1.36
N GLN A 155 6.41 11.80 -2.68
CA GLN A 155 7.61 11.69 -3.52
C GLN A 155 8.19 13.09 -3.72
N TRP A 156 9.47 13.26 -3.45
CA TRP A 156 10.12 14.57 -3.52
C TRP A 156 11.60 14.45 -3.92
N ALA A 157 12.21 15.58 -4.26
CA ALA A 157 13.61 15.67 -4.71
C ALA A 157 13.88 14.81 -5.97
N GLY A 158 15.14 14.46 -6.20
CA GLY A 158 15.59 13.71 -7.37
C GLY A 158 15.91 14.58 -8.58
N THR A 159 16.22 13.92 -9.69
CA THR A 159 16.64 14.55 -10.94
C THR A 159 15.72 14.10 -12.07
N SER A 160 15.00 15.05 -12.67
CA SER A 160 14.16 14.80 -13.83
C SER A 160 14.97 14.99 -15.13
N PRO A 161 14.79 14.12 -16.14
CA PRO A 161 15.44 14.24 -17.44
C PRO A 161 15.13 15.56 -18.17
N ASP A 162 13.91 16.09 -17.99
CA ASP A 162 13.43 17.30 -18.67
C ASP A 162 13.49 18.58 -17.82
N ARG A 163 13.57 18.45 -16.49
CA ARG A 163 13.54 19.60 -15.55
C ARG A 163 14.80 19.73 -14.71
N GLY A 164 15.71 18.76 -14.77
CA GLY A 164 16.93 18.75 -13.98
C GLY A 164 16.67 18.47 -12.49
N LYS A 165 17.56 18.98 -11.64
CA LYS A 165 17.54 18.72 -10.20
C LYS A 165 16.37 19.43 -9.51
N GLN A 166 15.53 18.65 -8.83
CA GLN A 166 14.38 19.16 -8.08
C GLN A 166 14.79 19.71 -6.70
N PRO A 167 13.97 20.60 -6.09
CA PRO A 167 14.20 21.12 -4.74
C PRO A 167 14.42 20.02 -3.70
N SER A 168 15.47 20.15 -2.90
CA SER A 168 15.97 19.08 -2.01
C SER A 168 16.62 19.60 -0.72
N SER A 169 16.48 20.90 -0.43
CA SER A 169 17.01 21.51 0.80
C SER A 169 16.17 21.14 2.03
N PHE A 170 16.68 21.43 3.23
CA PHE A 170 15.89 21.27 4.46
C PHE A 170 14.63 22.15 4.46
N LYS A 171 14.69 23.35 3.86
CA LYS A 171 13.51 24.21 3.70
C LYS A 171 12.45 23.55 2.82
N ASP A 172 12.88 22.86 1.77
CA ASP A 172 11.99 22.11 0.88
C ASP A 172 11.40 20.91 1.61
N TYR A 173 12.19 20.19 2.41
CA TYR A 173 11.68 19.12 3.26
C TYR A 173 10.56 19.59 4.20
N ILE A 174 10.69 20.76 4.83
CA ILE A 174 9.61 21.35 5.65
C ILE A 174 8.36 21.64 4.80
N ARG A 175 8.51 22.07 3.53
CA ARG A 175 7.37 22.24 2.62
C ARG A 175 6.69 20.91 2.32
N ILE A 176 7.45 19.84 2.07
CA ILE A 176 6.92 18.48 1.87
C ILE A 176 6.11 18.02 3.07
N ILE A 177 6.66 18.16 4.29
CA ILE A 177 5.95 17.75 5.51
C ILE A 177 4.65 18.53 5.67
N CYS A 178 4.64 19.82 5.35
CA CYS A 178 3.47 20.68 5.51
C CYS A 178 2.54 20.71 4.28
N ALA A 179 2.82 19.95 3.22
CA ALA A 179 2.13 20.03 1.93
C ALA A 179 1.98 21.47 1.41
N LYS A 180 3.08 22.25 1.48
CA LYS A 180 3.12 23.65 1.02
C LYS A 180 3.66 23.76 -0.40
N GLU A 181 3.33 24.88 -1.03
CA GLU A 181 3.86 25.26 -2.35
C GLU A 181 5.39 25.33 -2.39
N GLY A 182 5.91 25.06 -3.57
CA GLY A 182 7.32 25.08 -3.94
C GLY A 182 7.93 26.48 -3.84
N GLY A 183 9.23 26.51 -3.53
CA GLY A 183 10.01 27.75 -3.51
C GLY A 183 10.82 27.95 -4.79
N THR A 184 11.87 28.76 -4.67
CA THR A 184 12.88 28.95 -5.73
C THR A 184 13.38 27.60 -6.28
N GLY A 185 13.32 27.43 -7.60
CA GLY A 185 13.75 26.21 -8.28
C GLY A 185 12.67 25.12 -8.39
N ALA A 186 11.46 25.36 -7.87
CA ALA A 186 10.30 24.50 -8.14
C ALA A 186 9.76 24.73 -9.56
N SER A 187 9.05 23.73 -10.09
CA SER A 187 8.33 23.87 -11.35
C SER A 187 7.19 24.89 -11.22
N VAL A 188 6.64 25.34 -12.35
CA VAL A 188 5.41 26.17 -12.32
C VAL A 188 4.26 25.41 -11.65
N SER A 189 4.13 24.11 -11.93
CA SER A 189 3.12 23.25 -11.29
C SER A 189 3.29 23.21 -9.77
N ASP A 190 4.51 23.05 -9.28
CA ASP A 190 4.80 22.96 -7.85
C ASP A 190 4.78 24.32 -7.17
N SER A 191 4.79 25.42 -7.93
CA SER A 191 4.64 26.78 -7.40
C SER A 191 3.17 27.16 -7.23
N ILE A 192 2.24 26.47 -7.91
CA ILE A 192 0.78 26.65 -7.77
C ILE A 192 0.12 25.53 -6.96
N ASN A 193 0.81 24.40 -6.75
CA ASN A 193 0.38 23.24 -5.96
C ASN A 193 1.39 22.92 -4.86
N ALA A 194 1.12 21.92 -4.02
CA ALA A 194 2.12 21.43 -3.07
C ALA A 194 3.38 20.92 -3.79
N LEU A 195 4.56 21.20 -3.25
CA LEU A 195 5.84 20.75 -3.81
C LEU A 195 5.94 19.23 -3.80
N GLY A 196 6.24 18.60 -4.94
CA GLY A 196 6.36 17.15 -5.04
C GLY A 196 5.04 16.42 -5.33
N ASN A 197 5.08 15.09 -5.33
CA ASN A 197 3.87 14.27 -5.44
C ASN A 197 3.37 13.88 -4.06
N HIS A 198 2.14 14.23 -3.70
CA HIS A 198 1.51 13.86 -2.44
C HIS A 198 0.46 12.78 -2.68
N LEU A 199 0.21 11.94 -1.67
CA LEU A 199 -0.94 11.04 -1.64
C LEU A 199 -1.10 10.46 -0.24
N GLY A 200 -2.24 9.84 0.03
CA GLY A 200 -2.44 9.21 1.31
C GLY A 200 -3.82 8.58 1.45
N ARG A 201 -4.16 8.24 2.69
CA ARG A 201 -5.47 7.72 3.03
C ARG A 201 -5.99 8.26 4.36
N GLU A 202 -7.29 8.48 4.39
CA GLU A 202 -8.06 8.47 5.63
C GLU A 202 -8.48 7.03 5.92
N HIS A 203 -8.45 6.65 7.18
CA HIS A 203 -8.70 5.27 7.60
C HIS A 203 -9.71 5.23 8.74
N LEU A 204 -10.71 4.37 8.60
CA LEU A 204 -11.66 4.00 9.65
C LEU A 204 -11.63 2.49 9.83
N THR A 205 -11.53 2.01 11.07
CA THR A 205 -11.78 0.62 11.44
C THR A 205 -12.75 0.55 12.61
N ILE A 206 -13.69 -0.40 12.56
CA ILE A 206 -14.59 -0.75 13.66
C ILE A 206 -14.43 -2.25 13.93
N ASN A 207 -13.95 -2.59 15.12
CA ASN A 207 -13.71 -3.94 15.58
C ASN A 207 -14.71 -4.32 16.67
N TYR A 208 -15.34 -5.49 16.52
CA TYR A 208 -16.03 -6.20 17.58
C TYR A 208 -15.19 -7.39 18.05
N LEU A 209 -14.79 -7.35 19.32
CA LEU A 209 -13.92 -8.32 19.97
C LEU A 209 -14.78 -9.29 20.79
N ALA A 210 -15.24 -10.38 20.17
CA ALA A 210 -15.95 -11.45 20.85
C ALA A 210 -14.98 -12.39 21.59
N ASP A 211 -15.51 -13.32 22.39
CA ASP A 211 -14.68 -14.22 23.19
C ASP A 211 -13.90 -15.21 22.30
N ASN A 212 -14.54 -15.70 21.22
CA ASN A 212 -14.00 -16.71 20.31
C ASN A 212 -13.75 -16.22 18.87
N TYR A 213 -14.10 -14.99 18.51
CA TYR A 213 -13.83 -14.42 17.19
C TYR A 213 -13.67 -12.89 17.23
N ILE A 214 -13.24 -12.32 16.11
CA ILE A 214 -13.19 -10.89 15.85
C ILE A 214 -13.99 -10.63 14.57
N LEU A 215 -14.81 -9.57 14.59
CA LEU A 215 -15.37 -8.97 13.37
C LEU A 215 -14.75 -7.60 13.19
N SER A 216 -14.32 -7.29 11.97
CA SER A 216 -13.73 -6.00 11.63
C SER A 216 -14.38 -5.46 10.38
N PHE A 217 -14.81 -4.20 10.43
CA PHE A 217 -15.06 -3.40 9.25
C PHE A 217 -13.95 -2.38 9.11
N TYR A 218 -13.39 -2.20 7.91
CA TYR A 218 -12.53 -1.04 7.65
C TYR A 218 -12.88 -0.34 6.34
N HIS A 219 -12.63 0.97 6.31
CA HIS A 219 -12.76 1.82 5.13
C HIS A 219 -11.49 2.66 4.93
N ASP A 220 -10.81 2.44 3.81
CA ASP A 220 -9.68 3.27 3.35
C ASP A 220 -10.16 4.23 2.27
N ILE A 221 -10.05 5.53 2.50
CA ILE A 221 -10.42 6.59 1.54
C ILE A 221 -9.13 7.24 1.02
N PRO A 222 -8.75 7.04 -0.26
CA PRO A 222 -7.55 7.64 -0.81
C PRO A 222 -7.72 9.12 -1.17
N PHE A 223 -6.59 9.84 -1.17
CA PHE A 223 -6.46 11.19 -1.70
C PHE A 223 -5.09 11.37 -2.38
N GLU A 224 -4.99 12.26 -3.35
CA GLU A 224 -3.73 12.63 -4.06
C GLU A 224 -3.31 14.07 -3.78
N ASP A 225 -4.25 14.98 -3.58
CA ASP A 225 -3.97 16.38 -3.31
C ASP A 225 -4.97 16.97 -2.33
N GLY A 226 -4.84 18.27 -2.02
CA GLY A 226 -5.78 18.97 -1.17
C GLY A 226 -7.20 19.09 -1.75
N SER A 227 -7.43 18.71 -3.02
CA SER A 227 -8.76 18.74 -3.62
C SER A 227 -9.57 17.47 -3.35
N GLY A 228 -8.90 16.35 -3.02
CA GLY A 228 -9.50 15.09 -2.57
C GLY A 228 -9.78 15.00 -1.06
N THR A 229 -9.43 16.03 -0.26
CA THR A 229 -9.78 16.10 1.17
C THR A 229 -11.24 16.52 1.38
N ASP A 230 -11.78 16.39 2.59
CA ASP A 230 -13.18 16.65 2.95
C ASP A 230 -14.20 15.66 2.33
N PHE A 231 -13.85 14.38 2.23
CA PHE A 231 -14.73 13.31 1.69
C PHE A 231 -15.19 13.51 0.24
N ARG A 232 -14.57 14.42 -0.52
CA ARG A 232 -14.93 14.68 -1.92
C ARG A 232 -14.72 13.47 -2.82
N SER A 233 -13.79 12.60 -2.47
CA SER A 233 -13.54 11.34 -3.16
C SER A 233 -14.67 10.31 -2.97
N PHE A 234 -15.56 10.45 -1.98
CA PHE A 234 -16.62 9.46 -1.71
C PHE A 234 -17.46 9.19 -2.97
N PRO A 235 -17.74 7.91 -3.33
CA PRO A 235 -17.55 6.69 -2.54
C PRO A 235 -16.23 5.94 -2.83
N ASP A 236 -15.18 6.64 -3.29
CA ASP A 236 -13.92 5.98 -3.54
C ASP A 236 -13.27 5.45 -2.25
N GLY A 237 -12.71 4.25 -2.36
CA GLY A 237 -12.03 3.58 -1.28
C GLY A 237 -12.11 2.07 -1.34
N THR A 238 -11.57 1.47 -0.28
CA THR A 238 -11.74 0.05 0.04
C THR A 238 -12.75 -0.08 1.16
N TYR A 239 -13.73 -0.95 1.02
CA TYR A 239 -14.69 -1.32 2.07
C TYR A 239 -14.46 -2.79 2.39
N CYS A 240 -14.09 -3.09 3.63
CA CYS A 240 -13.73 -4.44 4.01
C CYS A 240 -14.56 -4.94 5.17
N PHE A 241 -15.01 -6.19 5.09
CA PHE A 241 -15.56 -6.96 6.20
C PHE A 241 -14.68 -8.19 6.44
N TYR A 242 -14.23 -8.37 7.67
CA TYR A 242 -13.38 -9.47 8.08
C TYR A 242 -13.96 -10.20 9.28
N TYR A 243 -13.91 -11.53 9.22
CA TYR A 243 -14.14 -12.45 10.33
C TYR A 243 -12.85 -13.19 10.62
N GLY A 244 -12.43 -13.23 11.89
CA GLY A 244 -11.27 -13.98 12.35
C GLY A 244 -11.59 -14.82 13.59
N SER A 245 -11.53 -16.13 13.46
CA SER A 245 -11.68 -17.08 14.56
C SER A 245 -10.41 -17.16 15.42
N LYS A 246 -10.63 -17.28 16.73
CA LYS A 246 -9.57 -17.61 17.70
C LYS A 246 -9.29 -19.11 17.76
N LYS A 247 -10.19 -19.97 17.23
CA LYS A 247 -9.98 -21.41 17.11
C LYS A 247 -9.35 -21.71 15.75
N LYS A 248 -8.13 -22.26 15.75
CA LYS A 248 -7.30 -22.42 14.54
C LYS A 248 -7.45 -23.76 13.82
N ASP A 249 -8.18 -24.68 14.41
CA ASP A 249 -8.47 -26.03 13.93
C ASP A 249 -9.79 -26.13 13.14
N GLN A 250 -10.48 -25.01 12.94
CA GLN A 250 -11.76 -24.96 12.23
C GLN A 250 -11.57 -25.03 10.71
N TRP A 251 -12.56 -25.60 10.01
CA TRP A 251 -12.58 -25.63 8.55
C TRP A 251 -12.49 -24.23 7.93
N ILE A 252 -13.08 -23.23 8.58
CA ILE A 252 -12.97 -21.82 8.23
C ILE A 252 -12.50 -21.09 9.49
N THR A 253 -11.32 -20.48 9.43
CA THR A 253 -10.79 -19.65 10.51
C THR A 253 -10.88 -18.18 10.17
N ASP A 254 -10.77 -17.82 8.90
CA ASP A 254 -10.75 -16.42 8.47
C ASP A 254 -11.53 -16.26 7.18
N VAL A 255 -12.34 -15.19 7.09
CA VAL A 255 -13.02 -14.78 5.87
C VAL A 255 -12.88 -13.27 5.75
N ILE A 256 -12.53 -12.80 4.57
CA ILE A 256 -12.50 -11.38 4.24
C ILE A 256 -13.28 -11.16 2.95
N TYR A 257 -14.07 -10.09 2.93
CA TYR A 257 -14.67 -9.54 1.73
C TYR A 257 -14.26 -8.09 1.59
N GLU A 258 -13.65 -7.75 0.47
CA GLU A 258 -13.21 -6.39 0.16
C GLU A 258 -13.90 -5.92 -1.13
N PHE A 259 -14.60 -4.78 -1.03
CA PHE A 259 -15.14 -4.06 -2.16
C PHE A 259 -14.26 -2.83 -2.44
N TYR A 260 -13.77 -2.74 -3.66
CA TYR A 260 -12.94 -1.64 -4.14
C TYR A 260 -13.73 -0.80 -5.11
N TYR A 261 -13.71 0.51 -4.90
CA TYR A 261 -14.28 1.48 -5.81
C TYR A 261 -13.34 2.67 -5.92
N THR A 262 -12.84 2.97 -7.11
CA THR A 262 -11.91 4.11 -7.34
C THR A 262 -12.27 4.86 -8.62
N LYS A 263 -13.54 4.78 -9.01
CA LYS A 263 -13.98 5.25 -10.32
C LYS A 263 -14.34 6.74 -10.30
N TYR A 264 -14.71 7.29 -9.14
CA TYR A 264 -15.26 8.63 -9.01
C TYR A 264 -14.18 9.70 -9.03
N GLN A 265 -13.12 9.54 -8.24
CA GLN A 265 -11.91 10.37 -8.23
C GLN A 265 -12.23 11.86 -8.14
N SER A 266 -13.00 12.21 -7.10
CA SER A 266 -13.51 13.56 -6.80
C SER A 266 -14.39 14.21 -7.88
N GLY A 267 -14.75 13.47 -8.93
CA GLY A 267 -15.66 13.90 -9.98
C GLY A 267 -15.16 13.57 -11.39
N SER A 268 -16.04 13.72 -12.37
CA SER A 268 -15.73 13.41 -13.78
C SER A 268 -15.22 14.61 -14.58
N ARG A 269 -14.98 15.76 -13.92
CA ARG A 269 -14.48 16.98 -14.54
C ARG A 269 -13.49 17.66 -13.60
N HIS A 270 -12.34 18.02 -14.16
CA HIS A 270 -11.34 18.80 -13.43
C HIS A 270 -11.75 20.28 -13.30
N ASP A 271 -12.30 20.85 -14.37
CA ASP A 271 -12.77 22.23 -14.44
C ASP A 271 -14.03 22.39 -15.31
N ARG A 272 -14.61 23.58 -15.28
CA ARG A 272 -15.66 24.04 -16.21
C ARG A 272 -15.46 25.53 -16.53
N PRO A 273 -16.09 26.08 -17.59
CA PRO A 273 -16.17 27.52 -17.77
C PRO A 273 -16.76 28.19 -16.51
N ALA A 274 -16.14 29.29 -16.08
CA ALA A 274 -16.64 30.11 -14.98
C ALA A 274 -17.90 30.89 -15.43
N THR A 275 -18.85 31.11 -14.51
CA THR A 275 -19.96 32.04 -14.77
C THR A 275 -19.47 33.49 -14.76
N PRO A 276 -20.21 34.46 -15.33
CA PRO A 276 -19.83 35.88 -15.25
C PRO A 276 -19.56 36.35 -13.80
N GLU A 277 -20.42 35.97 -12.86
CA GLU A 277 -20.25 36.29 -11.42
C GLU A 277 -19.01 35.64 -10.79
N GLU A 278 -18.63 34.45 -11.25
CA GLU A 278 -17.39 33.80 -10.81
C GLU A 278 -16.17 34.49 -11.41
N MET A 279 -16.23 34.89 -12.69
CA MET A 279 -15.15 35.61 -13.38
C MET A 279 -14.89 36.99 -12.77
N GLU A 280 -15.92 37.70 -12.30
CA GLU A 280 -15.77 38.98 -11.58
C GLU A 280 -14.94 38.85 -10.29
N LYS A 281 -14.91 37.65 -9.70
CA LYS A 281 -14.15 37.35 -8.47
C LYS A 281 -12.78 36.73 -8.75
N GLN A 282 -12.44 36.51 -10.02
CA GLN A 282 -11.15 35.94 -10.42
C GLN A 282 -10.13 37.04 -10.69
N ASP A 283 -8.87 36.77 -10.34
CA ASP A 283 -7.76 37.57 -10.82
C ASP A 283 -7.64 37.39 -12.36
N PRO A 284 -7.73 38.48 -13.16
CA PRO A 284 -7.57 38.42 -14.61
C PRO A 284 -6.21 37.87 -15.07
N ASN A 285 -5.19 37.93 -14.21
CA ASN A 285 -3.86 37.42 -14.50
C ASN A 285 -3.67 35.96 -14.04
N SER A 286 -4.68 35.35 -13.42
CA SER A 286 -4.64 33.96 -13.00
C SER A 286 -4.57 33.02 -14.20
N HIS A 287 -3.75 31.97 -14.09
CA HIS A 287 -3.72 30.87 -15.06
C HIS A 287 -5.08 30.16 -15.22
N PHE A 288 -5.97 30.33 -14.23
CA PHE A 288 -7.30 29.74 -14.20
C PHE A 288 -8.42 30.74 -14.54
N TYR A 289 -8.10 31.96 -15.00
CA TYR A 289 -9.11 32.93 -15.39
C TYR A 289 -10.06 32.35 -16.46
N GLY A 290 -11.36 32.59 -16.29
CA GLY A 290 -12.43 32.04 -17.14
C GLY A 290 -12.78 30.58 -16.85
N ARG A 291 -12.13 29.94 -15.87
CA ARG A 291 -12.39 28.55 -15.47
C ARG A 291 -12.68 28.44 -13.98
N LYS A 292 -13.63 27.58 -13.63
CA LYS A 292 -13.88 27.16 -12.25
C LYS A 292 -13.28 25.78 -12.06
N ILE A 293 -12.23 25.70 -11.23
CA ILE A 293 -11.63 24.42 -10.85
C ILE A 293 -12.59 23.68 -9.91
N LEU A 294 -12.92 22.44 -10.29
CA LEU A 294 -13.80 21.55 -9.55
C LEU A 294 -13.00 20.52 -8.74
N GLY A 295 -11.78 20.19 -9.19
CA GLY A 295 -10.89 19.24 -8.50
C GLY A 295 -11.31 17.78 -8.68
N GLY A 296 -11.94 17.43 -9.81
CA GLY A 296 -12.20 16.05 -10.19
C GLY A 296 -11.16 15.50 -11.16
N CYS A 297 -11.37 14.25 -11.57
CA CYS A 297 -10.46 13.45 -12.38
C CYS A 297 -9.12 13.13 -11.70
N ASP A 298 -9.15 12.97 -10.37
CA ASP A 298 -7.99 12.63 -9.55
C ASP A 298 -7.34 11.34 -10.04
N ASN A 299 -6.24 11.46 -10.77
CA ASN A 299 -5.62 10.35 -11.48
C ASN A 299 -4.78 9.50 -10.52
N TYR A 300 -5.44 8.79 -9.58
CA TYR A 300 -4.82 8.08 -8.46
C TYR A 300 -3.52 7.35 -8.84
N PHE A 301 -2.48 7.53 -8.01
CA PHE A 301 -1.13 7.00 -8.14
C PHE A 301 -0.31 7.50 -9.35
N ASN A 302 -0.78 8.51 -10.07
CA ASN A 302 -0.01 9.18 -11.12
C ASN A 302 0.26 10.65 -10.77
N ASN A 303 1.37 11.18 -11.26
CA ASN A 303 1.74 12.57 -11.07
C ASN A 303 2.48 13.12 -12.31
N GLY A 304 2.32 14.42 -12.60
CA GLY A 304 2.92 15.06 -13.78
C GLY A 304 4.44 15.28 -13.69
N GLU A 305 4.97 15.41 -12.47
CA GLU A 305 6.40 15.50 -12.15
C GLU A 305 7.01 14.10 -11.99
N TYR A 306 6.41 13.28 -11.12
CA TYR A 306 6.86 11.92 -10.83
C TYR A 306 6.16 10.91 -11.76
N ARG A 307 6.53 10.96 -13.05
CA ARG A 307 5.79 10.28 -14.14
C ARG A 307 5.77 8.76 -14.08
N SER A 308 6.66 8.12 -13.31
CA SER A 308 6.60 6.68 -13.05
C SER A 308 5.46 6.29 -12.10
N GLY A 309 4.79 7.27 -11.48
CA GLY A 309 3.71 7.07 -10.54
C GLY A 309 4.14 6.42 -9.23
N TRP A 310 3.14 5.91 -8.50
CA TRP A 310 3.31 5.21 -7.22
C TRP A 310 3.73 3.74 -7.43
N THR A 311 4.86 3.59 -8.11
CA THR A 311 5.46 2.30 -8.46
C THR A 311 6.89 2.19 -7.95
N LEU A 312 7.33 0.95 -7.70
CA LEU A 312 8.70 0.58 -7.38
C LEU A 312 9.05 -0.69 -8.16
N TYR A 313 10.12 -0.65 -8.95
CA TYR A 313 10.47 -1.71 -9.91
C TYR A 313 9.27 -2.12 -10.77
N GLU A 314 8.58 -1.10 -11.32
CA GLU A 314 7.41 -1.26 -12.20
C GLU A 314 6.19 -1.94 -11.56
N ARG A 315 6.23 -2.24 -10.26
CA ARG A 315 5.11 -2.79 -9.49
C ARG A 315 4.44 -1.68 -8.68
N VAL A 316 3.13 -1.72 -8.59
CA VAL A 316 2.37 -0.75 -7.77
C VAL A 316 2.66 -0.98 -6.30
N ILE A 317 2.97 0.10 -5.59
CA ILE A 317 3.25 0.09 -4.14
C ILE A 317 1.96 -0.11 -3.33
N GLY A 318 0.89 0.56 -3.76
CA GLY A 318 -0.44 0.48 -3.17
C GLY A 318 -1.29 -0.67 -3.71
N SER A 319 -2.59 -0.43 -3.86
CA SER A 319 -3.57 -1.47 -4.22
C SER A 319 -3.18 -2.26 -5.48
N PRO A 320 -3.23 -3.61 -5.45
CA PRO A 320 -2.89 -4.44 -6.60
C PRO A 320 -3.92 -4.37 -7.73
N PHE A 321 -5.10 -3.78 -7.48
CA PHE A 321 -6.10 -3.54 -8.52
C PHE A 321 -5.71 -2.37 -9.44
N MET A 322 -4.77 -1.51 -9.02
CA MET A 322 -4.19 -0.51 -9.91
C MET A 322 -3.21 -1.19 -10.85
N THR A 323 -3.35 -0.96 -12.15
CA THR A 323 -2.53 -1.65 -13.16
C THR A 323 -1.47 -0.71 -13.73
N PRO A 324 -0.18 -1.03 -13.56
CA PRO A 324 0.88 -0.31 -14.24
C PRO A 324 0.94 -0.78 -15.71
N GLY A 325 1.41 0.09 -16.58
CA GLY A 325 1.64 -0.22 -17.97
C GLY A 325 2.52 0.81 -18.65
N LEU A 326 3.09 0.41 -19.79
CA LEU A 326 3.98 1.25 -20.57
C LEU A 326 3.17 2.33 -21.31
N SER A 327 3.49 3.60 -21.08
CA SER A 327 2.88 4.72 -21.79
C SER A 327 3.94 5.79 -22.07
N GLY A 328 4.17 6.05 -23.36
CA GLY A 328 5.19 7.00 -23.81
C GLY A 328 6.62 6.61 -23.37
N GLY A 329 6.94 5.32 -23.38
CA GLY A 329 8.26 4.80 -22.99
C GLY A 329 8.52 4.76 -21.48
N ILE A 330 7.53 5.08 -20.64
CA ILE A 330 7.66 5.10 -19.17
C ILE A 330 6.54 4.24 -18.57
N THR A 331 6.89 3.38 -17.62
CA THR A 331 5.91 2.63 -16.82
C THR A 331 5.18 3.57 -15.88
N ARG A 332 3.85 3.61 -15.95
CA ARG A 332 2.96 4.42 -15.07
C ARG A 332 1.63 3.70 -14.84
N ILE A 333 0.75 4.24 -14.01
CA ILE A 333 -0.56 3.61 -13.79
C ILE A 333 -1.49 3.92 -14.97
N ILE A 334 -1.90 2.87 -15.69
CA ILE A 334 -2.77 2.99 -16.88
C ILE A 334 -4.23 2.62 -16.56
N ASN A 335 -4.47 2.03 -15.40
CA ASN A 335 -5.79 1.70 -14.90
C ASN A 335 -5.84 1.96 -13.40
N ASN A 336 -6.53 3.04 -13.02
CA ASN A 336 -6.77 3.39 -11.62
C ASN A 336 -8.24 3.64 -11.28
N ARG A 337 -9.13 3.52 -12.28
CA ARG A 337 -10.58 3.57 -12.10
C ARG A 337 -11.13 2.16 -12.13
N VAL A 338 -11.35 1.59 -10.95
CA VAL A 338 -11.68 0.18 -10.78
C VAL A 338 -12.91 0.01 -9.92
N ILE A 339 -13.71 -1.00 -10.23
CA ILE A 339 -14.70 -1.57 -9.32
C ILE A 339 -14.33 -3.03 -9.15
N ALA A 340 -13.97 -3.47 -7.94
CA ALA A 340 -13.58 -4.85 -7.70
C ALA A 340 -14.23 -5.45 -6.45
N HIS A 341 -14.39 -6.77 -6.50
CA HIS A 341 -14.85 -7.61 -5.42
C HIS A 341 -13.76 -8.64 -5.14
N HIS A 342 -13.36 -8.76 -3.89
CA HIS A 342 -12.39 -9.75 -3.45
C HIS A 342 -12.95 -10.55 -2.28
N ILE A 343 -12.78 -11.88 -2.34
CA ILE A 343 -13.08 -12.79 -1.25
C ILE A 343 -11.81 -13.57 -0.94
N GLY A 344 -11.37 -13.49 0.31
CA GLY A 344 -10.31 -14.31 0.86
C GLY A 344 -10.84 -15.21 1.96
N MET A 345 -10.37 -16.45 2.01
CA MET A 345 -10.77 -17.43 3.03
C MET A 345 -9.57 -18.28 3.44
N LYS A 346 -9.44 -18.55 4.73
CA LYS A 346 -8.42 -19.42 5.30
C LYS A 346 -9.05 -20.40 6.27
N GLY A 347 -8.45 -21.58 6.40
CA GLY A 347 -8.84 -22.52 7.43
C GLY A 347 -8.03 -23.80 7.43
N MET A 348 -8.57 -24.80 8.12
CA MET A 348 -7.95 -26.11 8.32
C MET A 348 -8.89 -27.21 7.78
N ALA A 349 -8.69 -27.61 6.52
CA ALA A 349 -9.46 -28.69 5.91
C ALA A 349 -9.15 -30.02 6.62
N TRP A 350 -10.21 -30.76 6.97
CA TRP A 350 -10.15 -32.01 7.74
C TRP A 350 -9.25 -31.92 8.99
N GLN A 351 -9.23 -30.75 9.64
CA GLN A 351 -8.46 -30.47 10.86
C GLN A 351 -6.94 -30.71 10.74
N THR A 352 -6.42 -30.91 9.53
CA THR A 352 -5.02 -31.30 9.30
C THR A 352 -4.33 -30.53 8.19
N THR A 353 -5.10 -29.97 7.27
CA THR A 353 -4.59 -29.40 6.02
C THR A 353 -4.90 -27.91 5.95
N PRO A 354 -3.95 -27.02 6.32
CA PRO A 354 -4.13 -25.59 6.15
C PRO A 354 -4.35 -25.23 4.69
N TYR A 355 -5.30 -24.34 4.43
CA TYR A 355 -5.52 -23.82 3.09
C TYR A 355 -5.84 -22.32 3.10
N LYS A 356 -5.64 -21.70 1.94
CA LYS A 356 -5.99 -20.31 1.66
C LYS A 356 -6.60 -20.20 0.26
N LEU A 357 -7.79 -19.63 0.16
CA LEU A 357 -8.50 -19.33 -1.08
C LEU A 357 -8.59 -17.81 -1.24
N MET A 358 -8.29 -17.31 -2.43
CA MET A 358 -8.40 -15.88 -2.77
C MET A 358 -9.03 -15.76 -4.15
N LEU A 359 -10.13 -15.03 -4.27
CA LEU A 359 -10.87 -14.84 -5.51
C LEU A 359 -11.15 -13.35 -5.71
N SER A 360 -10.85 -12.83 -6.89
CA SER A 360 -11.03 -11.42 -7.24
C SER A 360 -11.75 -11.30 -8.57
N TYR A 361 -12.73 -10.41 -8.65
CA TYR A 361 -13.34 -9.96 -9.89
C TYR A 361 -13.25 -8.44 -9.98
N SER A 362 -12.81 -7.90 -11.10
CA SER A 362 -12.69 -6.45 -11.32
C SER A 362 -13.26 -6.02 -12.66
N ARG A 363 -13.84 -4.82 -12.65
CA ARG A 363 -14.22 -4.04 -13.83
C ARG A 363 -13.29 -2.83 -13.90
N ASN A 364 -12.57 -2.74 -14.99
CA ASN A 364 -11.45 -1.83 -15.17
C ASN A 364 -11.81 -0.78 -16.22
N TYR A 365 -11.72 0.49 -15.81
CA TYR A 365 -12.16 1.64 -16.59
C TYR A 365 -11.00 2.52 -17.08
N GLY A 366 -9.75 2.16 -16.75
CA GLY A 366 -8.55 2.87 -17.20
C GLY A 366 -8.30 4.11 -16.37
N ILE A 367 -7.86 5.17 -17.03
CA ILE A 367 -7.78 6.54 -16.48
C ILE A 367 -8.76 7.44 -17.25
N TYR A 368 -9.10 8.62 -16.72
CA TYR A 368 -10.02 9.54 -17.43
C TYR A 368 -9.56 9.91 -18.84
N GLY A 369 -8.26 10.21 -19.01
CA GLY A 369 -7.69 10.59 -20.31
C GLY A 369 -7.54 9.44 -21.31
N SER A 370 -7.68 8.19 -20.86
CA SER A 370 -7.56 6.98 -21.70
C SER A 370 -8.47 5.89 -21.12
N PRO A 371 -9.80 6.02 -21.31
CA PRO A 371 -10.74 5.08 -20.75
C PRO A 371 -10.61 3.70 -21.38
N MET A 372 -10.90 2.67 -20.60
CA MET A 372 -11.07 1.30 -21.09
C MET A 372 -12.34 0.68 -20.51
N LYS A 373 -12.66 -0.54 -20.94
CA LYS A 373 -13.73 -1.35 -20.36
C LYS A 373 -13.33 -2.81 -20.44
N LYS A 374 -12.71 -3.31 -19.38
CA LYS A 374 -12.16 -4.66 -19.33
C LYS A 374 -12.57 -5.35 -18.05
N ASN A 375 -13.00 -6.60 -18.14
CA ASN A 375 -13.29 -7.41 -16.96
C ASN A 375 -12.11 -8.33 -16.68
N GLN A 376 -11.85 -8.63 -15.41
CA GLN A 376 -10.81 -9.57 -15.03
C GLN A 376 -11.27 -10.38 -13.82
N PHE A 377 -11.09 -11.70 -13.91
CA PHE A 377 -11.17 -12.61 -12.79
C PHE A 377 -9.77 -13.16 -12.49
N SER A 378 -9.41 -13.23 -11.21
CA SER A 378 -8.15 -13.81 -10.74
C SER A 378 -8.45 -14.69 -9.53
N GLY A 379 -7.90 -15.90 -9.49
CA GLY A 379 -8.14 -16.87 -8.44
C GLY A 379 -6.86 -17.55 -7.99
N ALA A 380 -6.78 -17.87 -6.69
CA ALA A 380 -5.67 -18.61 -6.10
C ALA A 380 -6.18 -19.56 -5.00
N LEU A 381 -5.69 -20.79 -5.00
CA LEU A 381 -5.87 -21.76 -3.92
C LEU A 381 -4.51 -22.30 -3.51
N GLU A 382 -4.14 -22.08 -2.26
CA GLU A 382 -2.90 -22.55 -1.65
C GLU A 382 -3.23 -23.57 -0.55
N VAL A 383 -2.48 -24.66 -0.51
CA VAL A 383 -2.68 -25.78 0.42
C VAL A 383 -1.34 -26.21 1.00
N THR A 384 -1.26 -26.34 2.32
CA THR A 384 -0.10 -26.95 2.99
C THR A 384 -0.37 -28.43 3.19
N LEU A 385 0.44 -29.29 2.58
CA LEU A 385 0.28 -30.73 2.68
C LEU A 385 0.63 -31.23 4.10
N PRO A 386 -0.17 -32.14 4.69
CA PRO A 386 -0.04 -32.54 6.09
C PRO A 386 1.08 -33.57 6.35
N PHE A 387 2.21 -33.44 5.65
CA PHE A 387 3.36 -34.34 5.83
C PHE A 387 4.09 -34.04 7.14
N LYS A 388 4.11 -35.01 8.07
CA LYS A 388 4.71 -34.84 9.41
C LYS A 388 6.20 -35.22 9.49
N ASN A 389 6.67 -36.06 8.57
CA ASN A 389 8.01 -36.69 8.64
C ASN A 389 9.05 -36.03 7.72
N LEU A 390 8.73 -34.88 7.13
CA LEU A 390 9.66 -34.14 6.29
C LEU A 390 10.35 -33.03 7.10
N PRO A 391 11.63 -32.72 6.82
CA PRO A 391 12.34 -31.63 7.50
C PRO A 391 11.91 -30.23 7.03
N PHE A 392 10.93 -30.13 6.13
CA PHE A 392 10.39 -28.92 5.54
C PHE A 392 8.87 -29.07 5.36
N ALA A 393 8.15 -27.95 5.37
CA ALA A 393 6.76 -27.90 4.95
C ALA A 393 6.67 -27.94 3.42
N VAL A 394 5.62 -28.58 2.91
CA VAL A 394 5.30 -28.64 1.48
C VAL A 394 4.00 -27.89 1.25
N GLU A 395 4.08 -26.79 0.51
CA GLU A 395 2.96 -25.95 0.13
C GLU A 395 2.75 -26.09 -1.38
N THR A 396 1.50 -26.19 -1.83
CA THR A 396 1.14 -26.21 -3.24
C THR A 396 0.14 -25.11 -3.53
N GLY A 397 0.24 -24.46 -4.69
CA GLY A 397 -0.68 -23.42 -5.11
C GLY A 397 -1.17 -23.62 -6.53
N ILE A 398 -2.44 -23.35 -6.80
CA ILE A 398 -2.99 -23.16 -8.15
C ILE A 398 -3.46 -21.72 -8.30
N TYR A 399 -3.22 -21.14 -9.46
CA TYR A 399 -3.50 -19.74 -9.76
C TYR A 399 -4.10 -19.65 -11.15
N GLY A 400 -5.03 -18.72 -11.36
CA GLY A 400 -5.64 -18.52 -12.68
C GLY A 400 -6.11 -17.10 -12.89
N ASP A 401 -5.95 -16.62 -14.11
CA ASP A 401 -6.42 -15.32 -14.60
C ASP A 401 -7.30 -15.58 -15.83
N LEU A 402 -8.49 -14.98 -15.86
CA LEU A 402 -9.45 -15.05 -16.97
C LEU A 402 -10.06 -13.67 -17.21
N GLY A 403 -9.89 -13.10 -18.40
CA GLY A 403 -10.53 -11.83 -18.77
C GLY A 403 -9.82 -11.03 -19.84
N ASP A 404 -10.17 -9.76 -19.92
CA ASP A 404 -9.74 -8.85 -20.99
C ASP A 404 -8.54 -7.97 -20.58
N LEU A 405 -8.23 -7.90 -19.28
CA LEU A 405 -7.17 -7.03 -18.74
C LEU A 405 -5.80 -7.68 -18.85
N PHE A 406 -5.66 -8.87 -18.28
CA PHE A 406 -4.46 -9.68 -18.37
C PHE A 406 -4.67 -10.81 -19.36
N LYS A 407 -3.57 -11.40 -19.83
CA LYS A 407 -3.65 -12.60 -20.64
C LYS A 407 -4.18 -13.75 -19.80
N ASP A 408 -5.13 -14.50 -20.33
CA ASP A 408 -5.60 -15.74 -19.73
C ASP A 408 -4.42 -16.66 -19.41
N ASN A 409 -4.35 -17.11 -18.15
CA ASN A 409 -3.22 -17.87 -17.65
C ASN A 409 -3.65 -18.85 -16.55
N PHE A 410 -2.88 -19.92 -16.42
CA PHE A 410 -3.00 -20.89 -15.34
C PHE A 410 -1.61 -21.25 -14.84
N GLY A 411 -1.42 -21.21 -13.52
CA GLY A 411 -0.15 -21.47 -12.87
C GLY A 411 -0.29 -22.48 -11.73
N PHE A 412 0.80 -23.20 -11.48
CA PHE A 412 0.93 -24.09 -10.33
C PHE A 412 2.28 -23.88 -9.66
N THR A 413 2.31 -23.96 -8.33
CA THR A 413 3.53 -23.85 -7.52
C THR A 413 3.68 -25.03 -6.57
N ILE A 414 4.93 -25.43 -6.34
CA ILE A 414 5.34 -26.24 -5.19
C ILE A 414 6.38 -25.42 -4.45
N LYS A 415 6.16 -25.22 -3.15
CA LYS A 415 7.06 -24.50 -2.27
C LYS A 415 7.49 -25.41 -1.14
N LEU A 416 8.80 -25.49 -0.95
CA LEU A 416 9.42 -26.17 0.18
C LEU A 416 9.92 -25.09 1.14
N SER A 417 9.45 -25.10 2.38
CA SER A 417 9.82 -24.07 3.35
C SER A 417 10.30 -24.69 4.66
N ARG A 418 11.38 -24.13 5.22
CA ARG A 418 11.91 -24.54 6.52
C ARG A 418 12.25 -23.29 7.33
N LYS A 419 11.66 -23.17 8.51
CA LYS A 419 12.02 -22.17 9.52
C LYS A 419 12.64 -22.91 10.70
N GLY A 420 13.80 -22.44 11.17
CA GLY A 420 14.52 -23.03 12.30
C GLY A 420 15.22 -21.96 13.12
N LYS A 421 15.47 -22.25 14.41
CA LYS A 421 16.30 -21.40 15.25
C LYS A 421 17.76 -21.79 15.06
N LEU A 422 18.59 -20.83 14.69
CA LEU A 422 20.03 -21.04 14.50
C LEU A 422 20.81 -21.02 15.83
N ILE A 423 20.28 -20.35 16.86
CA ILE A 423 20.87 -20.26 18.20
C ILE A 423 19.78 -20.53 19.24
N LYS A 424 20.09 -21.36 20.25
CA LYS A 424 19.17 -21.73 21.34
C LYS A 424 19.09 -20.68 22.44
#